data_AF-A0A3D2UF37-F1
#
_entry.id   AF-A0A3D2UF37-F1
#
_cell.length_a   1.000
_cell.length_b   1.000
_cell.length_c   1.000
_cell.angle_alpha   90.00
_cell.angle_beta   90.00
_cell.angle_gamma   90.00
#
_symmetry.space_group_name_H-M   'P 1'
#
loop_
_entity.id
_entity.type
_entity.pdbx_description
1 polymer ?
#
loop_
_entity_poly.entity_id
_entity_poly.type
_entity_poly.pdbx_seq_one_letter_code
_entity_poly.pdbx_strand_id
1 'polypeptide(L)'
;MGITLGGGPQHPPTPPPSVNLPDWYRTLDEIRGIAPERYAATHFGFHEDVEHRRVQLLDRLKALEARVRSAVSEGREEEDAAAFEREVRRELAPFMGEERVDQYFDMFPAATDWAGVMFYIKRNP
;
A
#
# COMPACT_ATOMS: atom_id res chain seq x y z
N MET A 1 -1.89 10.19 1.65
CA MET A 1 -2.01 9.20 2.74
C MET A 1 -2.64 7.94 2.17
N GLY A 2 -2.26 6.76 2.67
CA GLY A 2 -2.78 5.47 2.20
C GLY A 2 -4.20 5.21 2.69
N ILE A 3 -4.70 3.98 2.51
CA ILE A 3 -6.03 3.60 3.01
C ILE A 3 -5.91 2.84 4.34
N THR A 4 -6.87 3.06 5.24
CA THR A 4 -7.01 2.29 6.50
C THR A 4 -8.30 1.50 6.41
N LEU A 5 -8.22 0.17 6.39
CA LEU A 5 -9.39 -0.71 6.28
C LEU A 5 -9.70 -1.35 7.63
N GLY A 6 -10.94 -1.18 8.12
CA GLY A 6 -11.37 -1.77 9.40
C GLY A 6 -10.58 -1.32 10.63
N GLY A 7 -9.91 -0.17 10.58
CA GLY A 7 -8.98 0.26 11.64
C GLY A 7 -7.63 -0.46 11.64
N GLY A 8 -7.37 -1.30 10.63
CA GLY A 8 -6.12 -2.00 10.44
C GLY A 8 -4.95 -1.09 10.01
N PRO A 9 -3.80 -1.69 9.68
CA PRO A 9 -2.61 -0.95 9.29
C PRO A 9 -2.80 -0.28 7.92
N GLN A 10 -2.01 0.75 7.64
CA GLN A 10 -2.03 1.52 6.39
C GLN A 10 -1.73 0.62 5.20
N HIS A 11 -2.63 0.52 4.23
CA HIS A 11 -2.37 -0.17 2.96
C HIS A 11 -2.01 0.84 1.88
N PRO A 12 -0.92 0.65 1.10
CA PRO A 12 -0.58 1.56 0.00
C PRO A 12 -1.43 1.27 -1.27
N PRO A 13 -2.39 2.15 -1.65
CA PRO A 13 -3.14 2.00 -2.88
C PRO A 13 -2.24 2.42 -4.06
N THR A 14 -1.63 1.44 -4.71
CA THR A 14 -0.65 1.63 -5.78
C THR A 14 -1.06 0.96 -7.09
N PRO A 15 -2.31 1.09 -7.57
CA PRO A 15 -2.70 0.48 -8.83
C PRO A 15 -1.98 1.15 -10.02
N PRO A 16 -1.70 0.41 -11.11
CA PRO A 16 -1.18 1.01 -12.34
C PRO A 16 -2.22 1.94 -12.99
N PRO A 17 -1.81 2.88 -13.85
CA PRO A 17 -0.42 3.22 -14.21
C PRO A 17 0.17 4.36 -13.35
N SER A 18 -0.56 4.83 -12.34
CA SER A 18 -0.39 6.17 -11.76
C SER A 18 0.64 6.29 -10.63
N VAL A 19 1.34 5.21 -10.29
CA VAL A 19 2.30 5.19 -9.17
C VAL A 19 3.59 5.93 -9.54
N ASN A 20 4.06 6.79 -8.62
CA ASN A 20 5.40 7.38 -8.65
C ASN A 20 6.00 7.36 -7.24
N LEU A 21 6.92 6.43 -6.98
CA LEU A 21 7.45 6.21 -5.63
C LEU A 21 8.20 7.41 -5.04
N PRO A 22 9.10 8.11 -5.78
CA PRO A 22 9.74 9.34 -5.30
C PRO A 22 8.75 10.43 -4.88
N ASP A 23 7.68 10.65 -5.66
CA ASP A 23 6.67 11.65 -5.32
C ASP A 23 5.91 11.27 -4.04
N TRP A 24 5.61 9.98 -3.84
CA TRP A 24 5.02 9.48 -2.60
C TRP A 24 5.96 9.68 -1.40
N TYR A 25 7.25 9.36 -1.54
CA TYR A 25 8.24 9.57 -0.49
C TYR A 25 8.40 11.05 -0.12
N ARG A 26 8.46 11.93 -1.13
CA ARG A 26 8.50 13.39 -0.91
C ARG A 26 7.24 13.87 -0.19
N THR A 27 6.06 13.44 -0.63
CA THR A 27 4.79 13.81 0.00
C THR A 27 4.76 13.38 1.48
N LEU A 28 5.24 12.18 1.79
CA LEU A 28 5.33 11.71 3.18
C LEU A 28 6.40 12.44 3.99
N ASP A 29 7.41 13.03 3.38
CA ASP A 29 8.38 13.90 4.05
C ASP A 29 7.80 15.29 4.33
N GLU A 30 7.06 15.85 3.37
CA GLU A 30 6.35 17.13 3.51
C GLU A 30 5.30 17.08 4.63
N ILE A 31 4.52 15.99 4.72
CA ILE A 31 3.56 15.77 5.81
C ILE A 31 4.26 15.74 7.18
N ARG A 32 5.49 15.18 7.27
CA ARG A 32 6.29 15.21 8.51
C ARG A 32 6.59 16.64 8.94
N GLY A 33 6.93 17.52 7.98
CA GLY A 33 7.23 18.92 8.25
C GLY A 33 6.01 19.74 8.67
N ILE A 34 4.82 19.42 8.15
CA ILE A 34 3.55 20.03 8.55
C ILE A 34 3.13 19.58 9.95
N ALA A 35 3.44 18.33 10.31
CA ALA A 35 3.10 17.71 11.60
C ALA A 35 1.61 17.88 12.01
N PRO A 36 0.64 17.51 11.15
CA PRO A 36 -0.77 17.69 11.48
C PRO A 36 -1.22 16.71 12.58
N GLU A 37 -2.10 17.16 13.47
CA GLU A 37 -2.69 16.31 14.52
C GLU A 37 -3.68 15.29 13.94
N ARG A 38 -4.36 15.64 12.84
CA ARG A 38 -5.36 14.81 12.16
C ARG A 38 -5.50 15.16 10.68
N TYR A 39 -6.02 14.24 9.88
CA TYR A 39 -6.40 14.50 8.47
C TYR A 39 -7.75 13.88 8.11
N ALA A 40 -8.43 14.48 7.14
CA ALA A 40 -9.64 13.94 6.52
C ALA A 40 -9.27 13.28 5.20
N ALA A 41 -9.39 11.96 5.12
CA ALA A 41 -9.19 11.22 3.88
C ALA A 41 -10.47 11.26 3.03
N THR A 42 -10.30 11.23 1.70
CA THR A 42 -11.42 11.10 0.76
C THR A 42 -12.16 9.77 0.91
N HIS A 43 -11.47 8.75 1.41
CA HIS A 43 -12.01 7.43 1.72
C HIS A 43 -11.74 7.11 3.19
N PHE A 44 -12.70 6.48 3.86
CA PHE A 44 -12.54 5.94 5.22
C PHE A 44 -12.38 6.98 6.36
N GLY A 45 -12.66 8.27 6.09
CA GLY A 45 -12.99 9.26 7.12
C GLY A 45 -11.80 10.02 7.71
N PHE A 46 -11.92 10.38 9.00
CA PHE A 46 -10.90 11.13 9.73
C PHE A 46 -9.91 10.18 10.40
N HIS A 47 -8.64 10.60 10.42
CA HIS A 47 -7.57 9.85 11.04
C HIS A 47 -6.72 10.74 11.94
N GLU A 48 -6.39 10.20 13.10
CA GLU A 48 -5.45 10.73 14.08
C GLU A 48 -4.14 9.92 14.01
N ASP A 49 -3.19 10.22 14.91
CA ASP A 49 -1.86 9.59 14.97
C ASP A 49 -1.11 9.68 13.63
N VAL A 50 -1.13 10.87 13.03
CA VAL A 50 -0.68 11.05 11.64
C VAL A 50 0.77 10.65 11.45
N GLU A 51 1.65 10.96 12.39
CA GLU A 51 3.07 10.59 12.29
C GLU A 51 3.25 9.07 12.27
N HIS A 52 2.55 8.33 13.14
CA HIS A 52 2.60 6.88 13.15
C HIS A 52 2.12 6.30 11.82
N ARG A 53 0.99 6.77 11.30
CA ARG A 53 0.42 6.34 10.01
C ARG A 53 1.31 6.69 8.82
N ARG A 54 1.97 7.84 8.87
CA ARG A 54 2.89 8.32 7.83
C ARG A 54 4.14 7.44 7.78
N VAL A 55 4.75 7.14 8.92
CA VAL A 55 5.89 6.21 9.03
C VAL A 55 5.49 4.81 8.56
N GLN A 56 4.37 4.28 9.05
CA GLN A 56 3.88 2.96 8.64
C GLN A 56 3.67 2.87 7.12
N LEU A 57 3.07 3.89 6.51
CA LEU A 57 2.88 3.90 5.06
C LEU A 57 4.21 3.99 4.30
N LEU A 58 5.15 4.81 4.77
CA LEU A 58 6.48 4.92 4.18
C LEU A 58 7.21 3.58 4.18
N ASP A 59 7.21 2.90 5.32
CA ASP A 59 7.88 1.60 5.47
C ASP A 59 7.24 0.53 4.58
N ARG A 60 5.92 0.53 4.48
CA ARG A 60 5.20 -0.43 3.60
C ARG A 60 5.42 -0.16 2.13
N LEU A 61 5.50 1.10 1.69
CA LEU A 61 5.87 1.44 0.32
C LEU A 61 7.29 0.98 -0.01
N LYS A 62 8.25 1.24 0.88
CA LYS A 62 9.64 0.78 0.70
C LYS A 62 9.75 -0.74 0.68
N ALA A 63 9.02 -1.43 1.56
CA ALA A 63 8.99 -2.89 1.59
C ALA A 63 8.37 -3.46 0.31
N LEU A 64 7.28 -2.87 -0.19
CA LEU A 64 6.67 -3.27 -1.45
C LEU A 64 7.60 -3.00 -2.64
N GLU A 65 8.27 -1.85 -2.69
CA GLU A 65 9.28 -1.57 -3.71
C GLU A 65 10.40 -2.62 -3.71
N ALA A 66 10.98 -2.89 -2.54
CA ALA A 66 12.06 -3.87 -2.40
C ALA A 66 11.61 -5.28 -2.82
N ARG A 67 10.42 -5.71 -2.38
CA ARG A 67 9.80 -6.98 -2.76
C ARG A 67 9.67 -7.11 -4.27
N VAL A 68 9.05 -6.11 -4.91
CA VAL A 68 8.81 -6.14 -6.35
C VAL A 68 10.12 -6.11 -7.13
N ARG A 69 11.12 -5.32 -6.72
CA ARG A 69 12.45 -5.33 -7.35
C ARG A 69 13.09 -6.71 -7.30
N SER A 70 13.04 -7.40 -6.15
CA SER A 70 13.56 -8.77 -6.00
C SER A 70 12.84 -9.72 -6.95
N ALA A 71 11.50 -9.72 -6.95
CA ALA A 71 10.69 -10.60 -7.78
C ALA A 71 10.94 -10.38 -9.29
N VAL A 72 11.06 -9.12 -9.74
CA VAL A 72 11.41 -8.79 -11.13
C VAL A 72 12.82 -9.27 -11.48
N SER A 73 13.79 -9.11 -10.57
CA SER A 73 15.17 -9.59 -10.83
C SER A 73 15.29 -11.11 -10.89
N GLU A 74 14.39 -11.82 -10.19
CA GLU A 74 14.35 -13.29 -10.13
C GLU A 74 13.40 -13.91 -11.17
N GLY A 75 12.62 -13.11 -11.90
CA GLY A 75 11.61 -13.59 -12.86
C GLY A 75 10.42 -14.30 -12.19
N ARG A 76 10.04 -13.88 -10.97
CA ARG A 76 8.97 -14.50 -10.14
C ARG A 76 7.75 -13.59 -9.98
N GLU A 77 7.48 -12.71 -10.95
CA GLU A 77 6.46 -11.67 -10.82
C GLU A 77 5.05 -12.22 -10.54
N GLU A 78 4.61 -13.24 -11.28
CA GLU A 78 3.27 -13.82 -11.11
C GLU A 78 3.11 -14.54 -9.76
N GLU A 79 4.12 -15.32 -9.38
CA GLU A 79 4.14 -16.04 -8.09
C GLU A 79 4.10 -15.05 -6.91
N ASP A 80 4.92 -14.01 -6.97
CA ASP A 80 5.04 -13.04 -5.88
C ASP A 80 3.82 -12.14 -5.76
N ALA A 81 3.21 -11.72 -6.88
CA ALA A 81 1.95 -10.99 -6.87
C ALA A 81 0.81 -11.79 -6.22
N ALA A 82 0.71 -13.09 -6.52
CA ALA A 82 -0.26 -13.99 -5.91
C ALA A 82 0.03 -14.23 -4.42
N ALA A 83 1.30 -14.27 -4.02
CA ALA A 83 1.69 -14.35 -2.61
C ALA A 83 1.30 -13.08 -1.84
N PHE A 84 1.58 -11.91 -2.42
CA PHE A 84 1.21 -10.61 -1.85
C PHE A 84 -0.30 -10.50 -1.60
N GLU A 85 -1.12 -10.93 -2.56
CA GLU A 85 -2.58 -11.00 -2.40
C GLU A 85 -3.00 -11.80 -1.16
N ARG A 86 -2.49 -13.03 -1.02
CA ARG A 86 -2.85 -13.91 0.10
C ARG A 86 -2.38 -13.36 1.44
N GLU A 87 -1.19 -12.75 1.46
CA GLU A 87 -0.62 -12.16 2.67
C GLU A 87 -1.42 -10.96 3.15
N VAL A 88 -1.80 -10.05 2.24
CA VAL A 88 -2.63 -8.87 2.56
C VAL A 88 -4.00 -9.28 3.08
N ARG A 89 -4.65 -10.26 2.44
CA ARG A 89 -5.93 -10.79 2.94
C ARG A 89 -5.81 -11.37 4.35
N ARG A 90 -4.79 -12.19 4.58
CA ARG A 90 -4.52 -12.78 5.91
C ARG A 90 -4.24 -11.72 6.97
N GLU A 91 -3.47 -10.70 6.62
CA GLU A 91 -3.12 -9.60 7.54
C GLU A 91 -4.34 -8.78 7.93
N LEU A 92 -5.27 -8.54 6.99
CA LEU A 92 -6.43 -7.68 7.22
C LEU A 92 -7.64 -8.42 7.81
N ALA A 93 -7.67 -9.75 7.74
CA ALA A 93 -8.78 -10.56 8.26
C ALA A 93 -9.11 -10.28 9.75
N PRO A 94 -8.13 -10.12 10.66
CA PRO A 94 -8.41 -9.76 12.06
C PRO A 94 -9.07 -8.39 12.26
N PHE A 95 -8.95 -7.48 11.29
CA PHE A 95 -9.47 -6.11 11.40
C PHE A 95 -10.83 -5.92 10.72
N MET A 96 -11.05 -6.62 9.61
CA MET A 96 -12.26 -6.45 8.80
C MET A 96 -13.25 -7.62 8.92
N GLY A 97 -12.77 -8.79 9.36
CA GLY A 97 -13.44 -10.08 9.20
C GLY A 97 -13.16 -10.71 7.83
N GLU A 98 -13.01 -12.04 7.77
CA GLU A 98 -12.64 -12.79 6.55
C GLU A 98 -13.57 -12.47 5.37
N GLU A 99 -14.89 -12.55 5.56
CA GLU A 99 -15.88 -12.28 4.51
C GLU A 99 -15.71 -10.88 3.90
N ARG A 100 -15.47 -9.86 4.73
CA ARG A 100 -15.33 -8.47 4.27
C ARG A 100 -14.00 -8.23 3.58
N VAL A 101 -12.93 -8.88 4.05
CA VAL A 101 -11.64 -8.89 3.34
C VAL A 101 -11.84 -9.45 1.95
N ASP A 102 -12.51 -10.60 1.83
CA ASP A 102 -12.70 -11.24 0.54
C ASP A 102 -13.52 -10.36 -0.41
N GLN A 103 -14.66 -9.85 0.03
CA GLN A 103 -15.47 -8.91 -0.76
C GLN A 103 -14.69 -7.68 -1.24
N TYR A 104 -13.83 -7.11 -0.37
CA TYR A 104 -13.06 -5.93 -0.73
C TYR A 104 -11.99 -6.24 -1.78
N PHE A 105 -11.17 -7.27 -1.54
CA PHE A 105 -10.05 -7.60 -2.42
C PHE A 105 -10.46 -8.36 -3.68
N ASP A 106 -11.68 -8.90 -3.75
CA ASP A 106 -12.25 -9.40 -5.01
C ASP A 106 -12.53 -8.25 -5.99
N MET A 107 -12.90 -7.07 -5.47
CA MET A 107 -13.10 -5.86 -6.28
C MET A 107 -11.81 -5.06 -6.49
N PHE A 108 -10.95 -5.03 -5.47
CA PHE A 108 -9.70 -4.27 -5.46
C PHE A 108 -8.52 -5.19 -5.11
N PRO A 109 -8.09 -6.08 -6.01
CA PRO A 109 -7.05 -7.05 -5.67
C PRO A 109 -5.76 -6.34 -5.24
N ALA A 110 -5.16 -6.77 -4.13
CA ALA A 110 -3.87 -6.28 -3.67
C ALA A 110 -2.76 -6.63 -4.68
N ALA A 111 -2.91 -7.71 -5.44
CA ALA A 111 -2.06 -8.00 -6.59
C ALA A 111 -2.04 -6.84 -7.62
N THR A 112 -3.11 -6.03 -7.70
CA THR A 112 -3.16 -4.84 -8.56
C THR A 112 -2.24 -3.74 -8.02
N ASP A 113 -2.17 -3.55 -6.71
CA ASP A 113 -1.24 -2.61 -6.07
C ASP A 113 0.22 -3.04 -6.30
N TRP A 114 0.50 -4.34 -6.13
CA TRP A 114 1.79 -4.92 -6.48
C TRP A 114 2.15 -4.66 -7.96
N ALA A 115 1.19 -4.87 -8.87
CA ALA A 115 1.38 -4.69 -10.30
C ALA A 115 1.66 -3.22 -10.67
N GLY A 116 1.11 -2.25 -9.95
CA GLY A 116 1.39 -0.84 -10.21
C GLY A 116 2.81 -0.43 -9.79
N VAL A 117 3.32 -0.99 -8.69
CA VAL A 117 4.74 -0.83 -8.33
C VAL A 117 5.65 -1.51 -9.36
N MET A 118 5.30 -2.72 -9.83
CA MET A 118 6.05 -3.38 -10.90
C MET A 118 6.07 -2.54 -12.18
N PHE A 119 4.91 -1.99 -12.56
CA PHE A 119 4.78 -1.14 -13.73
C PHE A 119 5.66 0.11 -13.63
N TYR A 120 5.72 0.75 -12.45
CA TYR A 120 6.62 1.86 -12.19
C TYR A 120 8.09 1.45 -12.31
N ILE A 121 8.52 0.35 -11.66
CA ILE A 121 9.91 -0.14 -11.70
C ILE A 121 10.36 -0.48 -13.13
N LYS A 122 9.53 -1.18 -13.91
CA LYS A 122 9.87 -1.54 -15.30
C LYS A 122 10.04 -0.32 -16.22
N ARG A 123 9.46 0.83 -15.85
CA ARG A 123 9.63 2.12 -16.55
C ARG A 123 10.77 2.97 -16.01
N ASN A 124 11.29 2.66 -14.82
CA ASN A 124 12.33 3.41 -14.13
C ASN A 124 13.36 2.41 -13.55
N PRO A 125 14.15 1.74 -14.40
CA PRO A 125 15.08 0.69 -13.99
C PRO A 125 16.17 1.19 -13.05
#